data_AF-A0A2A3AHT5-F1
#
_entry.id   AF-A0A2A3AHT5-F1
#
_cell.length_a   1.000
_cell.length_b   1.000
_cell.length_c   1.000
_cell.angle_alpha   90.00
_cell.angle_beta   90.00
_cell.angle_gamma   90.00
#
_symmetry.space_group_name_H-M   'P 1'
#
loop_
_entity.id
_entity.type
_entity.pdbx_description
1 polymer ?
#
loop_
_entity_poly.entity_id
_entity_poly.type
_entity_poly.pdbx_seq_one_letter_code
_entity_poly.pdbx_strand_id
1 'polypeptide(L)'
;MSAKLLILSTFLFFAAVAVGIVAFIVTDEGWRDDSSMAVWFMLAFAALYFVMFFIYRSNLEINRSVARYFSSTGQGATEDDAMELVRRYSPFMLLGGAVFLVAGIGGLLPR
;
A
#
# COMPACT_ATOMS: atom_id res chain seq x y z
N MET A 1 -19.80 10.62 2.05
CA MET A 1 -18.90 9.84 1.17
C MET A 1 -19.26 8.37 1.36
N SER A 2 -19.37 7.55 0.30
CA SER A 2 -19.72 6.13 0.50
C SER A 2 -18.51 5.32 0.94
N ALA A 3 -18.70 4.25 1.72
CA ALA A 3 -17.61 3.39 2.20
C ALA A 3 -16.77 2.84 1.03
N LYS A 4 -17.44 2.52 -0.09
CA LYS A 4 -16.79 2.09 -1.33
C LYS A 4 -15.80 3.13 -1.84
N LEU A 5 -16.22 4.40 -1.86
CA LEU A 5 -15.41 5.50 -2.39
C LEU A 5 -14.24 5.83 -1.45
N LEU A 6 -14.46 5.71 -0.13
CA LEU A 6 -13.40 5.85 0.86
C LEU A 6 -12.34 4.76 0.70
N ILE A 7 -12.73 3.48 0.70
CA ILE A 7 -11.83 2.34 0.49
C ILE A 7 -11.06 2.49 -0.84
N LEU A 8 -11.78 2.77 -1.93
CA LEU A 8 -11.15 2.95 -3.24
C LEU A 8 -10.14 4.10 -3.24
N SER A 9 -10.48 5.23 -2.62
CA SER A 9 -9.58 6.39 -2.52
C SER A 9 -8.32 6.08 -1.70
N THR A 10 -8.44 5.29 -0.64
CA THR A 10 -7.30 4.82 0.15
C THR A 10 -6.38 3.94 -0.70
N PHE A 11 -6.93 2.94 -1.41
CA PHE A 11 -6.12 2.09 -2.28
C PHE A 11 -5.49 2.88 -3.44
N LEU A 12 -6.22 3.83 -4.03
CA LEU A 12 -5.70 4.71 -5.07
C LEU A 12 -4.58 5.61 -4.56
N PHE A 13 -4.68 6.12 -3.32
CA PHE A 13 -3.59 6.87 -2.70
C PHE A 13 -2.32 6.01 -2.59
N PHE A 14 -2.43 4.79 -2.08
CA PHE A 14 -1.29 3.88 -2.00
C PHE A 14 -0.71 3.51 -3.38
N ALA A 15 -1.56 3.35 -4.39
CA ALA A 15 -1.11 3.14 -5.77
C ALA A 15 -0.38 4.38 -6.32
N ALA A 16 -0.91 5.58 -6.08
CA ALA A 16 -0.30 6.84 -6.52
C ALA A 16 1.08 7.06 -5.87
N VAL A 17 1.22 6.74 -4.58
CA VAL A 17 2.51 6.79 -3.88
C VAL A 17 3.53 5.83 -4.51
N ALA A 18 3.12 4.60 -4.84
CA ALA A 18 3.99 3.66 -5.53
C ALA A 18 4.41 4.16 -6.92
N VAL A 19 3.49 4.71 -7.71
CA VAL A 19 3.78 5.30 -9.02
C VAL A 19 4.72 6.51 -8.91
N GLY A 20 4.50 7.40 -7.93
CA GLY A 20 5.36 8.55 -7.69
C GLY A 20 6.80 8.16 -7.36
N ILE A 21 6.98 7.09 -6.60
CA ILE A 21 8.30 6.54 -6.27
C ILE A 21 8.97 5.95 -7.51
N VAL A 22 8.24 5.23 -8.36
CA VAL A 22 8.78 4.75 -9.66
C VAL A 22 9.24 5.91 -10.51
N ALA A 23 8.43 6.98 -10.61
CA ALA A 23 8.81 8.18 -11.35
C ALA A 23 10.10 8.79 -10.80
N PHE A 24 10.18 9.00 -9.49
CA PHE A 24 11.38 9.51 -8.81
C PHE A 24 12.62 8.67 -9.12
N ILE A 25 12.53 7.35 -9.00
CA ILE A 25 13.62 6.41 -9.27
C ILE A 25 14.13 6.50 -10.70
N VAL A 26 13.22 6.68 -11.67
CA VAL A 26 13.56 6.74 -13.09
C VAL A 26 14.15 8.11 -13.47
N THR A 27 13.73 9.18 -12.80
CA THR A 27 14.14 10.55 -13.17
C THR A 27 15.41 11.04 -12.48
N ASP A 28 15.75 10.50 -11.31
CA ASP A 28 16.87 11.00 -10.50
C ASP A 28 18.03 10.00 -10.45
N GLU A 29 18.97 10.02 -11.39
CA GLU A 29 20.07 9.04 -11.41
C GLU A 29 20.95 9.04 -10.13
N GLY A 30 20.88 10.09 -9.31
CA GLY A 30 21.63 10.26 -8.07
C GLY A 30 20.97 9.66 -6.82
N TRP A 31 19.70 9.22 -6.89
CA TRP A 31 18.98 8.75 -5.70
C TRP A 31 19.64 7.56 -4.99
N ARG A 32 20.43 6.76 -5.73
CA ARG A 32 21.18 5.61 -5.19
C ARG A 32 22.46 6.00 -4.44
N ASP A 33 23.12 7.08 -4.86
CA ASP A 33 24.42 7.47 -4.33
C ASP A 33 24.28 8.37 -3.10
N ASP A 34 23.24 9.21 -3.07
CA ASP A 34 23.15 10.32 -2.12
C ASP A 34 22.35 10.02 -0.83
N SER A 35 21.59 8.91 -0.77
CA SER A 35 20.78 8.64 0.43
C SER A 35 20.53 7.16 0.72
N SER A 36 21.38 6.59 1.57
CA SER A 36 21.09 5.31 2.25
C SER A 36 19.69 5.30 2.88
N MET A 37 19.22 6.47 3.32
CA MET A 37 17.89 6.67 3.89
C MET A 37 16.74 6.40 2.92
N ALA A 38 16.83 6.79 1.63
CA ALA A 38 15.77 6.54 0.66
C ALA A 38 15.60 5.04 0.40
N VAL A 39 16.71 4.30 0.34
CA VAL A 39 16.70 2.83 0.22
C VAL A 39 16.00 2.19 1.42
N TRP A 40 16.32 2.62 2.64
CA TRP A 40 15.65 2.13 3.84
C TRP A 40 14.16 2.48 3.86
N PHE A 41 13.78 3.67 3.41
CA PHE A 41 12.36 4.02 3.26
C PHE A 41 11.65 3.11 2.27
N MET A 42 12.25 2.83 1.10
CA MET A 42 11.66 1.91 0.12
C MET A 42 11.46 0.52 0.72
N LEU A 43 12.45 -0.04 1.43
CA LEU A 43 12.31 -1.34 2.09
C LEU A 43 11.25 -1.32 3.21
N ALA A 44 11.17 -0.23 3.99
CA ALA A 44 10.14 -0.07 5.02
C ALA A 44 8.73 0.00 4.42
N PHE A 45 8.55 0.75 3.32
CA PHE A 45 7.27 0.80 2.59
C PHE A 45 6.93 -0.54 1.96
N ALA A 46 7.91 -1.28 1.43
CA ALA A 46 7.70 -2.64 0.95
C ALA A 46 7.15 -3.55 2.05
N ALA A 47 7.81 -3.56 3.22
CA ALA A 47 7.38 -4.33 4.38
C ALA A 47 5.97 -3.92 4.84
N LEU A 48 5.69 -2.62 4.93
CA LEU A 48 4.37 -2.10 5.31
C LEU A 48 3.28 -2.57 4.34
N TYR A 49 3.52 -2.49 3.04
CA TYR A 49 2.55 -2.92 2.02
C TYR A 49 2.29 -4.43 2.06
N PHE A 50 3.33 -5.24 2.26
CA PHE A 50 3.16 -6.68 2.44
C PHE A 50 2.38 -7.00 3.72
N VAL A 51 2.72 -6.36 4.84
CA VAL A 51 1.99 -6.53 6.11
C VAL A 51 0.52 -6.16 5.94
N MET A 52 0.22 -5.02 5.30
CA MET A 52 -1.15 -4.61 5.01
C MET A 52 -1.89 -5.61 4.12
N PHE A 53 -1.22 -6.14 3.08
CA PHE A 53 -1.79 -7.19 2.23
C PHE A 53 -2.19 -8.43 3.04
N PHE A 54 -1.29 -8.94 3.89
CA PHE A 54 -1.56 -10.12 4.72
C PHE A 54 -2.64 -9.84 5.77
N ILE A 55 -2.61 -8.67 6.39
CA ILE A 55 -3.67 -8.23 7.31
C ILE A 55 -4.99 -8.28 6.57
N TYR A 56 -5.17 -7.59 5.44
CA TYR A 56 -6.43 -7.54 4.69
C TYR A 56 -6.91 -8.90 4.17
N ARG A 57 -6.01 -9.84 3.89
CA ARG A 57 -6.34 -11.21 3.50
C ARG A 57 -6.69 -12.12 4.68
N SER A 58 -6.22 -11.81 5.88
CA SER A 58 -6.47 -12.62 7.07
C SER A 58 -7.91 -12.48 7.60
N ASN A 59 -8.27 -13.29 8.60
CA ASN A 59 -9.51 -13.15 9.38
C ASN A 59 -9.25 -12.50 10.75
N LEU A 60 -8.17 -11.72 10.88
CA LEU A 60 -7.82 -11.08 12.15
C LEU A 60 -8.90 -10.07 12.59
N GLU A 61 -9.06 -9.90 13.89
CA GLU A 61 -10.00 -8.93 14.47
C GLU A 61 -9.73 -7.49 14.00
N ILE A 62 -8.47 -7.17 13.67
CA ILE A 62 -8.07 -5.91 13.06
C ILE A 62 -8.84 -5.62 11.77
N ASN A 63 -9.12 -6.63 10.93
CA ASN A 63 -9.90 -6.42 9.70
C ASN A 63 -11.34 -6.04 9.99
N ARG A 64 -11.94 -6.64 11.02
CA ARG A 64 -13.28 -6.25 11.49
C ARG A 64 -13.29 -4.82 12.01
N SER A 65 -12.26 -4.42 12.76
CA SER A 65 -12.12 -3.03 13.21
C SER A 65 -11.96 -2.05 12.04
N VAL A 66 -11.15 -2.39 11.03
CA VAL A 66 -10.97 -1.60 9.81
C VAL A 66 -12.27 -1.53 9.00
N ALA A 67 -12.97 -2.66 8.83
CA ALA A 67 -14.26 -2.71 8.14
C ALA A 67 -15.34 -1.92 8.90
N ARG A 68 -15.36 -1.97 10.24
CA ARG A 68 -16.23 -1.13 11.08
C ARG A 68 -15.92 0.35 10.95
N TYR A 69 -14.64 0.72 10.84
CA TYR A 69 -14.25 2.11 10.60
C TYR A 69 -14.76 2.60 9.22
N PHE A 70 -14.62 1.77 8.18
CA PHE A 70 -15.10 2.10 6.85
C PHE A 70 -16.64 2.10 6.73
N SER A 71 -17.33 1.21 7.44
CA SER A 71 -18.80 1.16 7.46
C SER A 71 -19.40 2.28 8.30
N SER A 72 -18.76 2.70 9.40
CA SER A 72 -19.23 3.84 10.20
C SER A 72 -19.09 5.19 9.50
N THR A 73 -18.16 5.30 8.55
CA THR A 73 -17.93 6.50 7.73
C THR A 73 -18.75 6.54 6.44
N GLY A 74 -19.34 5.41 6.01
CA GLY A 74 -20.11 5.31 4.78
C GLY A 74 -21.58 4.96 5.01
N GLN A 75 -22.49 5.80 4.54
CA GLN A 75 -23.92 5.49 4.57
C GLN A 75 -24.21 4.20 3.78
N GLY A 76 -24.74 3.18 4.46
CA GLY A 76 -25.40 2.01 3.85
C GLY A 76 -24.53 0.84 3.42
N ALA A 77 -23.24 0.79 3.79
CA ALA A 77 -22.40 -0.39 3.57
C ALA A 77 -22.34 -1.24 4.84
N THR A 78 -22.54 -2.55 4.70
CA THR A 78 -22.35 -3.48 5.82
C THR A 78 -20.85 -3.72 6.08
N GLU A 79 -20.52 -4.22 7.27
CA GLU A 79 -19.13 -4.62 7.60
C GLU A 79 -18.60 -5.68 6.62
N ASP A 80 -19.48 -6.60 6.18
CA ASP A 80 -19.14 -7.64 5.21
C ASP A 80 -18.82 -7.07 3.81
N ASP A 81 -19.61 -6.09 3.34
CA ASP A 81 -19.34 -5.40 2.08
C ASP A 81 -17.97 -4.68 2.10
N ALA A 82 -17.64 -4.04 3.23
CA ALA A 82 -16.37 -3.37 3.41
C ALA A 82 -15.19 -4.37 3.43
N MET A 83 -15.35 -5.52 4.10
CA MET A 83 -14.34 -6.58 4.09
C MET A 83 -14.13 -7.17 2.69
N GLU A 84 -15.20 -7.41 1.94
CA GLU A 84 -15.10 -7.94 0.57
C GLU A 84 -14.31 -6.99 -0.32
N LEU A 85 -14.60 -5.69 -0.24
CA LEU A 85 -13.89 -4.67 -1.02
C LEU A 85 -12.41 -4.57 -0.63
N VAL A 86 -12.11 -4.57 0.67
CA VAL A 86 -10.73 -4.56 1.17
C VAL A 86 -9.96 -5.78 0.67
N ARG A 87 -10.56 -6.97 0.69
CA ARG A 87 -9.95 -8.19 0.14
C ARG A 87 -9.76 -8.14 -1.37
N ARG A 88 -10.77 -7.65 -2.08
CA ARG A 88 -10.75 -7.54 -3.55
C ARG A 88 -9.64 -6.62 -4.03
N TYR A 89 -9.39 -5.53 -3.32
CA TYR A 89 -8.38 -4.53 -3.69
C TYR A 89 -7.03 -4.69 -2.97
N SER A 90 -6.94 -5.58 -1.97
CA SER A 90 -5.68 -5.95 -1.32
C SER A 90 -4.53 -6.28 -2.29
N PRO A 91 -4.72 -6.89 -3.49
CA PRO A 91 -3.62 -7.15 -4.41
C PRO A 91 -2.87 -5.89 -4.88
N PHE A 92 -3.47 -4.70 -4.83
CA PHE A 92 -2.76 -3.45 -5.11
C PHE A 92 -1.64 -3.19 -4.09
N MET A 93 -1.83 -3.60 -2.83
CA MET A 93 -0.78 -3.52 -1.81
C MET A 93 0.35 -4.50 -2.14
N LEU A 94 0.04 -5.70 -2.63
CA LEU A 94 1.06 -6.65 -3.06
C LEU A 94 1.92 -6.09 -4.20
N LEU A 95 1.28 -5.50 -5.21
CA LEU A 95 1.96 -4.87 -6.34
C LEU A 95 2.81 -3.68 -5.90
N GLY A 96 2.27 -2.79 -5.07
CA GLY A 96 3.03 -1.66 -4.53
C GLY A 96 4.23 -2.13 -3.70
N GLY A 97 4.03 -3.12 -2.83
CA GLY A 97 5.11 -3.72 -2.03
C GLY A 97 6.22 -4.33 -2.88
N ALA A 98 5.87 -5.03 -3.97
CA ALA A 98 6.85 -5.57 -4.91
C ALA A 98 7.66 -4.47 -5.61
N VAL A 99 7.01 -3.38 -6.03
CA VAL A 99 7.69 -2.20 -6.62
C VAL A 99 8.68 -1.60 -5.63
N PHE A 100 8.25 -1.34 -4.39
CA PHE A 100 9.11 -0.83 -3.34
C PHE A 100 10.27 -1.76 -2.99
N LEU A 101 10.03 -3.07 -3.01
CA LEU A 101 11.06 -4.07 -2.73
C LEU A 101 12.13 -4.08 -3.82
N VAL A 102 11.72 -4.11 -5.10
CA VAL A 102 12.63 -4.07 -6.25
C VAL A 102 13.44 -2.77 -6.24
N ALA A 103 12.79 -1.65 -5.96
CA ALA A 103 13.43 -0.36 -5.82
C ALA A 103 14.47 -0.35 -4.69
N GLY A 104 14.09 -0.78 -3.49
CA GLY A 104 14.97 -0.85 -2.33
C GLY A 104 16.17 -1.76 -2.57
N ILE A 105 15.95 -2.98 -3.09
CA ILE A 105 17.05 -3.91 -3.44
C ILE A 105 17.92 -3.31 -4.54
N GLY A 106 17.32 -2.71 -5.57
CA GLY A 106 18.06 -2.06 -6.65
C GLY A 106 18.96 -0.92 -6.17
N GLY A 107 18.55 -0.19 -5.12
CA GLY A 107 19.38 0.82 -4.47
C GLY A 107 20.52 0.27 -3.62
N LEU A 108 20.50 -1.01 -3.24
CA LEU A 108 21.59 -1.68 -2.52
C LEU A 108 22.65 -2.29 -3.45
N LEU A 109 22.34 -2.44 -4.74
CA LEU A 109 23.26 -3.05 -5.70
C LEU A 109 24.32 -2.03 -6.16
N PRO A 110 25.61 -2.43 -6.22
CA PRO A 110 26.65 -1.61 -6.83
C PRO A 110 26.36 -1.44 -8.33
N ARG A 111 26.73 -0.26 -8.88
CA ARG A 111 26.62 0.02 -10.32
C ARG A 111 27.50 -0.89 -11.16
#